data_AF-A0A6I6HBP4-F1
#
_entry.id   AF-A0A6I6HBP4-F1
#
_cell.length_a   1.000
_cell.length_b   1.000
_cell.length_c   1.000
_cell.angle_alpha   90.00
_cell.angle_beta   90.00
_cell.angle_gamma   90.00
#
_symmetry.space_group_name_H-M   'P 1'
#
loop_
_entity.id
_entity.type
_entity.pdbx_description
1 polymer ?
#
loop_
_entity_poly.entity_id
_entity_poly.type
_entity_poly.pdbx_seq_one_letter_code
_entity_poly.pdbx_strand_id
1 'polypeptide(L)'
;MKRASAYAVLATELEAFRLLPWPVLAMHVGADPISKTVDVEGEELQLEVRVSMAETRQQAVKITAVAFGPSHLQMERLEESVTVAKHDTIQSPH
;
A
#
# COMPACT_ATOMS: atom_id res chain seq x y z
N MET A 1 -6.39 17.10 -6.11
CA MET A 1 -6.13 15.70 -6.51
C MET A 1 -7.33 15.11 -7.23
N LYS A 2 -7.16 14.53 -8.42
CA LYS A 2 -8.21 13.69 -9.02
C LYS A 2 -8.33 12.37 -8.26
N ARG A 3 -9.42 12.22 -7.48
CA ARG A 3 -9.65 11.03 -6.64
C ARG A 3 -9.55 9.72 -7.42
N ALA A 4 -10.13 9.65 -8.62
CA ALA A 4 -10.10 8.46 -9.46
C ALA A 4 -8.67 8.03 -9.83
N SER A 5 -7.81 9.00 -10.17
CA SER A 5 -6.41 8.76 -10.53
C SER A 5 -5.60 8.31 -9.30
N ALA A 6 -5.85 8.93 -8.13
CA ALA A 6 -5.24 8.50 -6.88
C ALA A 6 -5.67 7.10 -6.44
N TYR A 7 -6.95 6.74 -6.60
CA TYR A 7 -7.43 5.37 -6.38
C TYR A 7 -6.72 4.36 -7.29
N ALA A 8 -6.57 4.68 -8.57
CA ALA A 8 -5.90 3.79 -9.53
C ALA A 8 -4.44 3.52 -9.13
N VAL A 9 -3.74 4.57 -8.68
CA VAL A 9 -2.37 4.45 -8.17
C VAL A 9 -2.33 3.63 -6.88
N LEU A 10 -3.17 3.93 -5.90
CA LEU A 10 -3.22 3.16 -4.65
C LEU A 10 -3.54 1.69 -4.91
N ALA A 11 -4.49 1.39 -5.79
CA ALA A 11 -4.84 0.03 -6.17
C ALA A 11 -3.65 -0.70 -6.82
N THR A 12 -2.89 0.00 -7.67
CA THR A 12 -1.68 -0.55 -8.30
C THR A 12 -0.62 -0.90 -7.25
N GLU A 13 -0.40 -0.04 -6.26
CA GLU A 13 0.53 -0.30 -5.16
C GLU A 13 0.08 -1.47 -4.29
N LEU A 14 -1.19 -1.49 -3.90
CA LEU A 14 -1.72 -2.58 -3.09
C LEU A 14 -1.61 -3.93 -3.82
N GLU A 15 -1.84 -3.97 -5.13
CA GLU A 15 -1.67 -5.17 -5.93
C GLU A 15 -0.20 -5.59 -6.05
N ALA A 16 0.72 -4.63 -6.24
CA ALA A 16 2.15 -4.91 -6.27
C ALA A 16 2.63 -5.56 -4.96
N PHE A 17 2.18 -5.05 -3.81
CA PHE A 17 2.46 -5.69 -2.51
C PHE A 17 1.76 -7.04 -2.37
N ARG A 18 0.52 -7.18 -2.84
CA ARG A 18 -0.22 -8.45 -2.78
C ARG A 18 0.50 -9.59 -3.52
N LEU A 19 1.22 -9.26 -4.60
CA LEU A 19 1.99 -10.21 -5.39
C LEU A 19 3.33 -10.59 -4.77
N LEU A 20 3.75 -9.94 -3.67
CA LEU A 20 4.99 -10.30 -2.98
C LEU A 20 4.85 -11.64 -2.23
N PRO A 21 5.93 -12.45 -2.17
CA PRO A 21 5.93 -13.65 -1.34
C PRO A 21 5.76 -13.34 0.14
N TRP A 22 5.12 -14.24 0.89
CA TRP A 22 4.89 -14.07 2.33
C TRP A 22 6.12 -13.66 3.14
N PRO A 23 7.32 -14.26 2.97
CA PRO A 23 8.50 -13.85 3.74
C PRO A 23 8.84 -12.38 3.55
N VAL A 24 8.67 -11.85 2.34
CA VAL A 24 8.93 -10.44 2.01
C VAL A 24 7.88 -9.55 2.69
N LEU A 25 6.60 -9.91 2.59
CA LEU A 25 5.52 -9.19 3.28
C LEU A 25 5.72 -9.15 4.80
N ALA A 26 6.11 -10.28 5.38
CA ALA A 26 6.39 -10.38 6.81
C ALA A 26 7.58 -9.52 7.25
N MET A 27 8.59 -9.32 6.39
CA MET A 27 9.72 -8.43 6.67
C MET A 27 9.32 -6.95 6.74
N HIS A 28 8.25 -6.55 6.03
CA HIS A 28 7.75 -5.18 6.08
C HIS A 28 6.87 -4.89 7.31
N VAL A 29 6.43 -5.92 8.04
CA VAL A 29 5.62 -5.75 9.25
C VAL A 29 6.43 -5.02 10.32
N GLY A 30 5.96 -3.85 10.73
CA GLY A 30 6.60 -3.04 11.76
C GLY A 30 7.84 -2.25 11.29
N ALA A 31 8.16 -2.31 9.99
CA ALA A 31 9.13 -1.40 9.38
C ALA A 31 8.52 0.00 9.16
N ASP A 32 9.38 0.99 8.92
CA ASP A 32 8.93 2.33 8.52
C ASP A 32 8.12 2.28 7.22
N PRO A 33 7.13 3.17 7.05
CA PRO A 33 6.37 3.28 5.81
C PRO A 33 7.27 3.53 4.61
N ILE A 34 6.97 2.85 3.50
CA ILE A 34 7.63 3.10 2.23
C ILE A 34 6.99 4.33 1.60
N SER A 35 7.73 5.44 1.58
CA SER A 35 7.30 6.68 0.95
C SER A 35 7.83 6.78 -0.48
N LYS A 36 6.99 7.22 -1.42
CA LYS A 36 7.41 7.53 -2.79
C LYS A 36 6.56 8.65 -3.38
N THR A 37 7.13 9.39 -4.32
CA THR A 37 6.43 10.43 -5.06
C THR A 37 6.13 9.91 -6.46
N VAL A 38 4.90 10.12 -6.93
CA VAL A 38 4.47 9.77 -8.29
C VAL A 38 3.85 10.98 -8.98
N ASP A 39 4.14 11.14 -10.27
CA ASP A 39 3.42 12.09 -11.12
C ASP A 39 2.20 11.40 -11.73
N VAL A 40 1.03 12.02 -11.58
CA VAL A 40 -0.24 11.52 -12.10
C VAL A 40 -0.95 12.65 -12.81
N GLU A 41 -1.02 12.56 -14.14
CA GLU A 41 -1.64 13.60 -14.99
C GLU A 41 -1.06 15.01 -14.74
N GLY A 42 0.23 15.11 -14.39
CA GLY A 42 0.91 16.37 -14.07
C GLY A 42 0.71 16.87 -12.64
N GLU A 43 0.11 16.08 -11.76
CA GLU A 43 0.06 16.32 -10.32
C GLU A 43 1.03 15.40 -9.57
N GLU A 44 1.92 15.97 -8.75
CA GLU A 44 2.73 15.20 -7.80
C GLU A 44 1.87 14.70 -6.64
N LEU A 45 1.85 13.38 -6.45
CA LEU A 45 1.25 12.72 -5.30
C LEU A 45 2.34 12.06 -4.46
N GLN A 46 2.32 12.33 -3.16
CA GLN A 46 3.12 11.58 -2.22
C GLN A 46 2.31 10.34 -1.79
N LEU A 47 2.94 9.18 -1.88
CA LEU A 47 2.38 7.90 -1.48
C LEU A 47 3.15 7.36 -0.29
N GLU A 48 2.43 6.71 0.61
CA GLU A 48 3.01 5.96 1.72
C GLU A 48 2.36 4.59 1.82
N VAL A 49 3.16 3.53 1.85
CA VAL A 49 2.68 2.17 2.04
C VAL A 49 3.23 1.62 3.34
N ARG A 50 2.35 1.14 4.21
CA ARG A 50 2.68 0.48 5.48
C ARG A 50 2.13 -0.93 5.51
N VAL A 51 2.88 -1.84 6.14
CA VAL A 51 2.45 -3.22 6.35
C VAL A 51 2.39 -3.48 7.85
N SER A 52 1.27 -4.01 8.33
CA SER A 52 1.06 -4.38 9.73
C SER A 52 0.48 -5.78 9.84
N MET A 53 0.52 -6.38 11.02
CA MET A 53 -0.23 -7.60 11.28
C MET A 53 -1.74 -7.32 11.19
N ALA A 54 -2.50 -8.26 10.64
CA ALA A 54 -3.96 -8.20 10.71
C ALA A 54 -4.42 -8.57 12.13
N GLU A 55 -5.30 -7.76 12.72
CA GLU A 55 -5.78 -7.96 14.09
C GLU A 55 -6.70 -9.19 14.24
N THR A 56 -7.44 -9.51 13.17
CA THR A 56 -8.57 -10.47 13.24
C THR A 56 -8.32 -11.82 12.56
N ARG A 57 -7.25 -11.95 11.78
CA ARG A 57 -6.95 -13.18 11.01
C ARG A 57 -5.56 -13.67 11.35
N GLN A 58 -5.47 -14.89 11.86
CA GLN A 58 -4.19 -15.52 12.15
C GLN A 58 -3.35 -15.62 10.88
N GLN A 59 -2.07 -15.28 10.97
CA GLN A 59 -1.12 -15.33 9.85
C GLN A 59 -1.59 -14.53 8.63
N ALA A 60 -2.06 -13.30 8.86
CA ALA A 60 -2.35 -12.34 7.80
C ALA A 60 -1.70 -10.99 8.08
N VAL A 61 -1.39 -10.27 7.01
CA VAL A 61 -0.90 -8.89 7.06
C VAL A 61 -1.94 -7.95 6.46
N LYS A 62 -2.04 -6.74 7.01
CA LYS A 62 -2.79 -5.63 6.44
C LYS A 62 -1.78 -4.69 5.77
N ILE A 63 -1.94 -4.51 4.46
CA ILE A 63 -1.20 -3.52 3.69
C ILE A 63 -2.10 -2.29 3.59
N THR A 64 -1.59 -1.13 3.96
CA THR A 64 -2.32 0.14 3.85
C THR A 64 -1.50 1.09 2.99
N ALA A 65 -2.10 1.62 1.94
CA ALA A 65 -1.52 2.62 1.06
C ALA A 65 -2.27 3.94 1.25
N VAL A 66 -1.52 5.04 1.33
CA VAL A 66 -2.05 6.39 1.54
C VAL A 66 -1.51 7.28 0.44
N ALA A 67 -2.39 8.03 -0.22
CA ALA A 67 -2.03 9.09 -1.14
C ALA A 67 -2.31 10.44 -0.48
N PHE A 68 -1.34 11.33 -0.58
CA PHE A 68 -1.42 12.72 -0.18
C PHE A 68 -1.42 13.56 -1.45
N GLY A 69 -2.48 14.36 -1.62
CA GLY A 69 -2.54 15.38 -2.65
C GLY A 69 -1.46 16.45 -2.45
N PRO A 70 -1.22 17.29 -3.46
CA PRO A 70 -0.16 18.29 -3.43
C PRO A 70 -0.30 19.23 -2.23
N SER A 71 0.84 19.53 -1.60
CA SER A 71 1.01 20.22 -0.31
C SER A 71 0.37 21.62 -0.23
N HIS A 72 -0.05 22.20 -1.36
CA HIS A 72 -0.61 23.54 -1.46
C HIS A 72 -2.13 23.60 -1.39
N LEU A 73 -2.83 22.45 -1.45
CA LEU A 73 -4.27 22.34 -1.28
C LEU A 73 -4.53 21.63 0.05
N GLN A 74 -5.64 21.95 0.75
CA GLN A 74 -6.12 21.22 1.94
C GLN A 74 -5.74 19.75 1.84
N MET A 75 -4.98 19.20 2.79
CA MET A 75 -4.39 17.85 2.69
C MET A 75 -5.45 16.81 2.28
N GLU A 76 -5.59 16.58 0.99
CA GLU A 76 -6.48 15.58 0.43
C GLU A 76 -5.78 14.25 0.66
N ARG A 77 -6.19 13.56 1.72
CA ARG A 77 -5.69 12.24 2.06
C ARG A 77 -6.67 11.20 1.56
N LEU A 78 -6.18 10.25 0.77
CA LEU A 78 -6.91 9.05 0.40
C LEU A 78 -6.17 7.83 0.95
N GLU A 79 -6.87 6.94 1.62
CA GLU A 79 -6.30 5.74 2.23
C GLU A 79 -7.07 4.52 1.75
N GLU A 80 -6.33 3.50 1.31
CA GLU A 80 -6.87 2.21 0.91
C GLU A 80 -6.09 1.10 1.60
N SER A 81 -6.73 -0.05 1.82
CA SER A 81 -6.06 -1.18 2.46
C SER A 81 -6.54 -2.53 1.95
N VAL A 82 -5.65 -3.50 1.98
CA VAL A 82 -5.94 -4.90 1.65
C VAL A 82 -5.35 -5.82 2.72
N THR A 83 -6.07 -6.88 3.06
CA THR A 83 -5.59 -7.92 3.97
C THR A 83 -5.19 -9.13 3.15
N VAL A 84 -3.96 -9.60 3.35
CA VAL A 84 -3.39 -10.75 2.64
C VAL A 84 -3.08 -11.84 3.66
N ALA A 85 -3.70 -13.01 3.52
CA ALA A 85 -3.39 -14.16 4.37
C ALA A 85 -2.20 -14.92 3.80
N LYS A 86 -1.42 -15.56 4.67
CA LYS A 86 -0.26 -16.37 4.27
C LYS A 86 -0.57 -17.40 3.19
N HIS A 87 -1.73 -18.04 3.25
CA HIS A 87 -2.15 -19.03 2.24
C HIS A 87 -2.60 -18.42 0.90
N ASP A 88 -2.90 -17.12 0.87
CA ASP A 88 -3.29 -16.40 -0.36
C ASP A 88 -2.06 -15.88 -1.12
N THR A 89 -0.88 -15.86 -0.49
CA THR A 89 0.36 -15.40 -1.12
C THR A 89 0.98 -16.45 -2.03
N ILE A 90 1.69 -15.98 -3.04
CA ILE A 90 2.55 -16.82 -3.87
C ILE A 90 3.61 -17.44 -2.94
N GLN A 91 3.64 -18.77 -2.85
CA GLN A 91 4.70 -19.47 -2.13
C GLN A 91 6.00 -19.31 -2.92
N SER A 92 7.04 -18.75 -2.30
CA SER A 92 8.38 -18.84 -2.89
C SER A 92 8.74 -20.32 -3.06
N PRO A 93 9.18 -20.77 -4.25
CA PRO A 93 9.79 -22.08 -4.37
C PRO A 93 11.05 -22.11 -3.49
N HIS A 94 11.14 -23.15 -2.67
CA HIS A 94 12.26 -23.44 -1.76
C HIS A 94 13.60 -23.54 -2.48
#